data_AF-A0A944D5A0-F1
#
_entry.id   AF-A0A944D5A0-F1
#
_cell.length_a   1.000
_cell.length_b   1.000
_cell.length_c   1.000
_cell.angle_alpha   90.00
_cell.angle_beta   90.00
_cell.angle_gamma   90.00
#
_symmetry.space_group_name_H-M   'P 1'
#
loop_
_entity.id
_entity.type
_entity.pdbx_description
1 polymer ?
#
loop_
_entity_poly.entity_id
_entity_poly.type
_entity_poly.pdbx_seq_one_letter_code
_entity_poly.pdbx_strand_id
1 'polypeptide(L)'
;MKNSFYLFLAVFVILGCQNENYIDESVLSENLSFDQAQLNASDGVLTYEDHSYIPQKNGVISKFTAHTFNYNYHIEYDFNYRITYHPEASELIIENKNADESITLKNLVFKNKTISFDAFTNQSQVYKGVRYQTNMTDLNSNPQFWWLVQPVIEFVIDMVNDDKKNQADYDDNCKLAIAACGAYGVDYINLIRGNWFSQDSCTVKCKE
;
A
#
# COMPACT_ATOMS: atom_id res chain seq x y z
N MET A 1 32.58 19.99 60.46
CA MET A 1 32.76 20.09 59.00
C MET A 1 31.84 19.06 58.37
N LYS A 2 30.61 19.44 57.98
CA LYS A 2 30.21 19.72 56.59
C LYS A 2 30.73 18.65 55.61
N ASN A 3 29.86 17.73 55.18
CA ASN A 3 29.30 17.77 53.82
C ASN A 3 28.27 16.67 53.60
N SER A 4 27.05 17.12 53.29
CA SER A 4 25.95 16.35 52.72
C SER A 4 26.38 15.73 51.38
N PHE A 5 26.11 14.44 51.20
CA PHE A 5 26.01 13.86 49.85
C PHE A 5 24.55 13.47 49.64
N TYR A 6 23.85 14.34 48.90
CA TYR A 6 22.53 14.04 48.37
C TYR A 6 22.67 12.95 47.30
N LEU A 7 22.05 11.81 47.55
CA LEU A 7 21.87 10.75 46.58
C LEU A 7 20.83 11.24 45.56
N PHE A 8 21.29 11.78 44.43
CA PHE A 8 20.40 12.18 43.33
C PHE A 8 19.94 10.94 42.58
N LEU A 9 18.67 10.58 42.81
CA LEU A 9 17.94 9.55 42.09
C LEU A 9 17.69 10.06 40.65
N ALA A 10 18.50 9.65 39.69
CA ALA A 10 18.24 9.89 38.28
C ALA A 10 17.27 8.82 37.76
N VAL A 11 15.96 9.10 37.84
CA VAL A 11 14.93 8.36 37.11
C VAL A 11 15.09 8.72 35.63
N PHE A 12 15.68 7.81 34.86
CA PHE A 12 15.61 7.86 33.39
C PHE A 12 14.18 7.55 32.98
N VAL A 13 13.35 8.59 32.88
CA VAL A 13 12.09 8.52 32.13
C VAL A 13 12.50 8.49 30.67
N ILE A 14 12.61 7.29 30.11
CA ILE A 14 12.66 7.10 28.66
C ILE A 14 11.23 7.39 28.18
N LEU A 15 10.93 8.66 27.96
CA LEU A 15 9.83 9.07 27.09
C LEU A 15 10.21 8.61 25.69
N GLY A 16 9.92 7.35 25.39
CA GLY A 16 9.79 6.91 24.01
C GLY A 16 8.66 7.71 23.40
N CYS A 17 8.99 8.78 22.68
CA CYS A 17 8.10 9.30 21.66
C CYS A 17 7.86 8.15 20.69
N GLN A 18 6.72 7.47 20.84
CA GLN A 18 6.13 6.78 19.72
C GLN A 18 5.86 7.88 18.69
N ASN A 19 6.66 7.94 17.63
CA ASN A 19 6.21 8.58 16.40
C ASN A 19 5.06 7.70 15.90
N GLU A 20 3.87 7.91 16.44
CA GLU A 20 2.66 7.57 15.71
C GLU A 20 2.75 8.38 14.42
N ASN A 21 2.82 7.70 13.28
CA ASN A 21 2.76 8.34 11.97
C ASN A 21 1.37 8.97 11.84
N TYR A 22 1.21 10.20 12.34
CA TYR A 22 -0.03 10.93 12.26
C TYR A 22 -0.24 11.34 10.81
N ILE A 23 -1.18 10.68 10.15
CA ILE A 23 -1.61 11.05 8.81
C ILE A 23 -2.50 12.27 8.96
N ASP A 24 -2.14 13.36 8.28
CA ASP A 24 -2.99 14.54 8.19
C ASP A 24 -4.27 14.18 7.42
N GLU A 25 -5.38 14.12 8.17
CA GLU A 25 -6.73 13.76 7.74
C GLU A 25 -7.24 14.64 6.57
N SER A 26 -6.69 15.86 6.41
CA SER A 26 -7.05 16.74 5.29
C SER A 26 -6.69 16.16 3.92
N VAL A 27 -5.58 15.41 3.82
CA VAL A 27 -5.05 14.88 2.57
C VAL A 27 -5.92 13.77 1.98
N LEU A 28 -6.76 13.12 2.79
CA LEU A 28 -7.66 12.07 2.32
C LEU A 28 -8.81 12.58 1.44
N SER A 29 -9.10 13.89 1.52
CA SER A 29 -10.20 14.55 0.82
C SER A 29 -9.77 15.45 -0.35
N GLU A 30 -8.47 15.62 -0.57
CA GLU A 30 -7.96 16.49 -1.64
C GLU A 30 -7.96 15.76 -2.98
N ASN A 31 -8.72 16.29 -3.93
CA ASN A 31 -8.66 15.84 -5.31
C ASN A 31 -7.27 16.17 -5.87
N LEU A 32 -6.51 15.12 -6.18
CA LEU A 32 -5.14 15.23 -6.64
C LEU A 32 -5.08 14.92 -8.13
N SER A 33 -4.44 15.78 -8.93
CA SER A 33 -4.23 15.42 -10.34
C SER A 33 -3.25 14.25 -10.44
N PHE A 34 -3.42 13.41 -11.46
CA PHE A 34 -2.53 12.26 -11.67
C PHE A 34 -1.06 12.68 -11.75
N ASP A 35 -0.76 13.73 -12.51
CA ASP A 35 0.62 14.26 -12.65
C ASP A 35 1.20 14.72 -11.31
N GLN A 36 0.39 15.38 -10.46
CA GLN A 36 0.82 15.80 -9.12
C GLN A 36 1.07 14.59 -8.22
N ALA A 37 0.20 13.58 -8.26
CA ALA A 37 0.38 12.35 -7.50
C ALA A 37 1.67 11.63 -7.89
N GLN A 38 1.99 11.57 -9.19
CA GLN A 38 3.24 10.97 -9.66
C GLN A 38 4.48 11.73 -9.18
N LEU A 39 4.44 13.07 -9.18
CA LEU A 39 5.55 13.91 -8.68
C LEU A 39 5.74 13.75 -7.16
N ASN A 40 4.66 13.51 -6.42
CA ASN A 40 4.66 13.35 -4.98
C ASN A 40 4.89 11.90 -4.50
N ALA A 41 4.98 10.95 -5.45
CA ALA A 41 5.16 9.54 -5.14
C ALA A 41 6.41 9.28 -4.28
N SER A 42 6.27 8.47 -3.23
CA SER A 42 7.38 8.09 -2.35
C SER A 42 8.35 7.15 -3.09
N ASP A 43 7.82 6.05 -3.62
CA ASP A 43 8.63 4.92 -4.08
C ASP A 43 8.41 4.60 -5.57
N GLY A 44 7.24 4.94 -6.11
CA GLY A 44 6.90 4.69 -7.50
C GLY A 44 5.40 4.72 -7.78
N VAL A 45 5.02 4.16 -8.94
CA VAL A 45 3.63 4.06 -9.40
C VAL A 45 3.37 2.63 -9.85
N LEU A 46 2.39 1.95 -9.21
CA LEU A 46 1.88 0.67 -9.70
C LEU A 46 0.72 0.93 -10.66
N THR A 47 0.73 0.27 -11.82
CA THR A 47 -0.35 0.33 -12.81
C THR A 47 -0.76 -1.07 -13.24
N TYR A 48 -2.07 -1.30 -13.34
CA TYR A 48 -2.67 -2.49 -13.92
C TYR A 48 -3.96 -2.09 -14.64
N GLU A 49 -4.10 -2.50 -15.91
CA GLU A 49 -5.17 -2.02 -16.79
C GLU A 49 -5.24 -0.47 -16.77
N ASP A 50 -6.39 0.11 -16.42
CA ASP A 50 -6.57 1.56 -16.25
C ASP A 50 -6.44 2.03 -14.79
N HIS A 51 -6.15 1.12 -13.86
CA HIS A 51 -5.95 1.43 -12.45
C HIS A 51 -4.51 1.84 -12.14
N SER A 52 -4.35 2.82 -11.26
CA SER A 52 -3.05 3.22 -10.74
C SER A 52 -3.09 3.43 -9.23
N TYR A 53 -2.02 2.99 -8.56
CA TYR A 53 -1.81 3.09 -7.12
C TYR A 53 -0.50 3.83 -6.88
N ILE A 54 -0.58 4.97 -6.21
CA ILE A 54 0.56 5.86 -6.03
C ILE A 54 0.77 6.13 -4.54
N PRO A 55 1.73 5.46 -3.88
CA PRO A 55 2.09 5.78 -2.50
C PRO A 55 2.66 7.19 -2.41
N GLN A 56 2.09 7.99 -1.53
CA GLN A 56 2.47 9.38 -1.29
C GLN A 56 3.44 9.45 -0.10
N LYS A 57 4.30 10.47 -0.07
CA LYS A 57 5.31 10.68 0.99
C LYS A 57 4.73 10.82 2.41
N ASN A 58 3.45 11.15 2.53
CA ASN A 58 2.74 11.27 3.80
C ASN A 58 2.12 9.94 4.28
N GLY A 59 2.37 8.82 3.59
CA GLY A 59 1.92 7.49 3.99
C GLY A 59 0.53 7.08 3.49
N VAL A 60 -0.16 7.94 2.72
CA VAL A 60 -1.41 7.54 2.04
C VAL A 60 -1.10 6.99 0.64
N ILE A 61 -2.03 6.23 0.08
CA ILE A 61 -2.00 5.74 -1.29
C ILE A 61 -3.10 6.46 -2.06
N SER A 62 -2.74 7.08 -3.18
CA SER A 62 -3.69 7.70 -4.10
C SER A 62 -4.10 6.70 -5.18
N LYS A 63 -5.40 6.46 -5.31
CA LYS A 63 -5.99 5.57 -6.31
C LYS A 63 -6.57 6.35 -7.48
N PHE A 64 -6.29 5.87 -8.69
CA PHE A 64 -6.82 6.43 -9.93
C PHE A 64 -7.40 5.34 -10.83
N THR A 65 -8.42 5.71 -11.60
CA THR A 65 -8.93 4.91 -12.73
C THR A 65 -8.93 5.80 -13.98
N ALA A 66 -8.27 5.37 -15.05
CA ALA A 66 -8.07 6.13 -16.28
C ALA A 66 -7.58 7.58 -16.01
N HIS A 67 -6.62 7.72 -15.09
CA HIS A 67 -6.07 8.99 -14.59
C HIS A 67 -7.07 9.93 -13.88
N THR A 68 -8.28 9.46 -13.61
CA THR A 68 -9.25 10.17 -12.76
C THR A 68 -9.03 9.76 -11.32
N PHE A 69 -8.90 10.74 -10.43
CA PHE A 69 -8.75 10.50 -9.00
C PHE A 69 -9.99 9.82 -8.44
N ASN A 70 -9.80 8.72 -7.72
CA ASN A 70 -10.86 8.04 -7.01
C ASN A 70 -10.90 8.51 -5.56
N TYR A 71 -9.88 8.18 -4.79
CA TYR A 71 -9.73 8.52 -3.37
C TYR A 71 -8.30 8.27 -2.90
N ASN A 72 -7.96 8.88 -1.76
CA ASN A 72 -6.78 8.55 -0.96
C ASN A 72 -7.19 7.62 0.18
N TYR A 73 -6.33 6.67 0.52
CA TYR A 73 -6.55 5.77 1.66
C TYR A 73 -5.22 5.42 2.31
N HIS A 74 -5.27 4.93 3.53
CA HIS A 74 -4.13 4.38 4.24
C HIS A 74 -4.36 2.90 4.50
N ILE A 75 -3.28 2.13 4.56
CA ILE A 75 -3.30 0.72 4.96
C ILE A 75 -2.82 0.67 6.41
N GLU A 76 -3.74 0.50 7.36
CA GLU A 76 -3.39 0.43 8.79
C GLU A 76 -2.75 -0.90 9.20
N TYR A 77 -2.87 -1.93 8.35
CA TYR A 77 -2.35 -3.26 8.64
C TYR A 77 -0.98 -3.46 8.02
N ASP A 78 0.01 -3.79 8.87
CA ASP A 78 1.17 -4.56 8.43
C ASP A 78 0.66 -5.89 7.89
N PHE A 79 0.65 -6.06 6.56
CA PHE A 79 0.29 -7.34 5.98
C PHE A 79 1.22 -8.42 6.53
N ASN A 80 0.67 -9.37 7.27
CA ASN A 80 1.44 -10.48 7.82
C ASN A 80 1.75 -11.49 6.70
N TYR A 81 2.72 -11.18 5.84
CA TYR A 81 3.13 -12.05 4.74
C TYR A 81 4.46 -12.76 4.99
N ARG A 82 4.69 -13.80 4.20
CA ARG A 82 6.00 -14.42 3.95
C ARG A 82 6.32 -14.29 2.46
N ILE A 83 7.59 -14.02 2.16
CA ILE A 83 8.09 -14.03 0.78
C ILE A 83 8.98 -15.24 0.58
N THR A 84 8.78 -15.94 -0.53
CA THR A 84 9.68 -16.99 -1.02
C THR A 84 10.08 -16.64 -2.45
N TYR A 85 11.38 -16.52 -2.71
CA TYR A 85 11.91 -16.24 -4.05
C TYR A 85 12.52 -17.51 -4.66
N HIS A 86 12.14 -17.82 -5.90
CA HIS A 86 12.65 -18.94 -6.69
C HIS A 86 13.42 -18.41 -7.91
N PRO A 87 14.75 -18.24 -7.82
CA PRO A 87 15.56 -17.65 -8.89
C PRO A 87 15.46 -18.41 -10.21
N GLU A 88 15.50 -19.76 -10.16
CA GLU A 88 15.46 -20.64 -11.34
C GLU A 88 14.16 -20.50 -12.15
N ALA A 89 13.07 -20.16 -11.48
CA ALA A 89 11.76 -19.95 -12.09
C ALA A 89 11.45 -18.47 -12.34
N SER A 90 12.34 -17.54 -11.94
CA SER A 90 12.09 -16.09 -11.93
C SER A 90 10.74 -15.75 -11.29
N GLU A 91 10.49 -16.36 -10.14
CA GLU A 91 9.19 -16.35 -9.45
C GLU A 91 9.35 -15.84 -8.02
N LEU A 92 8.40 -15.03 -7.58
CA LEU A 92 8.31 -14.55 -6.19
C LEU A 92 6.91 -14.90 -5.67
N ILE A 93 6.86 -15.67 -4.58
CA ILE A 93 5.61 -16.09 -3.93
C ILE A 93 5.44 -15.26 -2.67
N ILE A 94 4.27 -14.65 -2.53
CA ILE A 94 3.81 -13.87 -1.39
C ILE A 94 2.72 -14.70 -0.72
N GLU A 95 2.95 -15.19 0.49
CA GLU A 95 2.02 -16.05 1.23
C GLU A 95 1.42 -15.26 2.40
N ASN A 96 0.11 -15.31 2.57
CA ASN A 96 -0.56 -14.79 3.75
C ASN A 96 -0.28 -15.73 4.92
N LYS A 97 0.25 -15.23 6.03
CA LYS A 97 0.50 -16.08 7.21
C LYS A 97 -0.77 -16.37 8.02
N ASN A 98 -1.83 -15.60 7.81
CA ASN A 98 -3.08 -15.71 8.55
C ASN A 98 -4.11 -16.60 7.83
N ALA A 99 -3.91 -16.92 6.55
CA ALA A 99 -4.84 -17.67 5.72
C ALA A 99 -4.12 -18.46 4.62
N ASP A 100 -4.79 -19.45 4.03
CA ASP A 100 -4.26 -20.18 2.87
C ASP A 100 -4.45 -19.36 1.58
N GLU A 101 -3.70 -18.27 1.49
CA GLU A 101 -3.77 -17.31 0.39
C GLU A 101 -2.36 -17.00 -0.10
N SER A 102 -2.19 -16.99 -1.42
CA SER A 102 -0.91 -16.59 -1.98
C SER A 102 -1.05 -15.89 -3.32
N ILE A 103 -0.10 -14.98 -3.55
CA ILE A 103 0.10 -14.27 -4.80
C ILE A 103 1.48 -14.62 -5.32
N THR A 104 1.53 -15.14 -6.52
CA THR A 104 2.74 -15.53 -7.21
C THR A 104 3.02 -14.53 -8.32
N LEU A 105 4.17 -13.88 -8.28
CA LEU A 105 4.67 -13.00 -9.32
C LEU A 105 5.58 -13.79 -10.26
N LYS A 106 5.32 -13.73 -11.57
CA LYS A 106 6.15 -14.36 -12.62
C LYS A 106 6.52 -13.37 -13.69
N ASN A 107 7.43 -13.78 -14.57
CA ASN A 107 7.90 -12.99 -15.71
C ASN A 107 8.44 -11.62 -15.27
N LEU A 108 9.14 -11.58 -14.13
CA LEU A 108 9.72 -10.35 -13.59
C LEU A 108 10.80 -9.82 -14.54
N VAL A 109 10.56 -8.66 -15.13
CA VAL A 109 11.50 -7.96 -16.00
C VAL A 109 11.74 -6.57 -15.44
N PHE A 110 13.01 -6.22 -15.20
CA PHE A 110 13.39 -4.87 -14.86
C PHE A 110 14.06 -4.18 -16.05
N LYS A 111 13.49 -3.07 -16.49
CA LYS A 111 14.04 -2.27 -17.59
C LYS A 111 13.64 -0.81 -17.43
N ASN A 112 14.59 0.10 -17.57
CA ASN A 112 14.34 1.55 -17.56
C ASN A 112 13.54 2.01 -16.32
N LYS A 113 13.91 1.53 -15.13
CA LYS A 113 13.18 1.79 -13.86
C LYS A 113 11.72 1.30 -13.84
N THR A 114 11.31 0.45 -14.78
CA THR A 114 10.03 -0.25 -14.72
C THR A 114 10.28 -1.71 -14.34
N ILE A 115 9.60 -2.19 -13.32
CA ILE A 115 9.43 -3.62 -13.04
C ILE A 115 8.13 -4.04 -13.73
N SER A 116 8.18 -5.03 -14.60
CA SER A 116 7.00 -5.64 -15.24
C SER A 116 6.88 -7.09 -14.78
N PHE A 117 5.67 -7.52 -14.46
CA PHE A 117 5.39 -8.88 -14.00
C PHE A 117 3.93 -9.25 -14.23
N ASP A 118 3.66 -10.54 -14.15
CA ASP A 118 2.31 -11.08 -14.07
C ASP A 118 2.07 -11.57 -12.63
N ALA A 119 0.87 -11.35 -12.07
CA ALA A 119 0.48 -11.86 -10.76
C ALA A 119 -0.58 -12.96 -10.89
N PHE A 120 -0.45 -14.02 -10.10
CA PHE A 120 -1.31 -15.19 -10.09
C PHE A 120 -1.74 -15.48 -8.66
N THR A 121 -3.03 -15.66 -8.40
CA THR A 121 -3.51 -16.04 -7.07
C THR A 121 -3.66 -17.56 -6.96
N ASN A 122 -3.53 -18.12 -5.76
CA ASN A 122 -3.90 -19.53 -5.52
C ASN A 122 -5.41 -19.81 -5.71
N GLN A 123 -6.23 -18.77 -5.91
CA GLN A 123 -7.62 -18.84 -6.35
C GLN A 123 -7.80 -18.82 -7.87
N SER A 124 -6.72 -19.02 -8.63
CA SER A 124 -6.73 -19.06 -10.11
C SER A 124 -7.08 -17.75 -10.81
N GLN A 125 -6.96 -16.60 -10.12
CA GLN A 125 -7.03 -15.29 -10.78
C GLN A 125 -5.68 -14.94 -11.40
N VAL A 126 -5.71 -14.26 -12.54
CA VAL A 126 -4.50 -13.93 -13.32
C VAL A 126 -4.54 -12.46 -13.74
N TYR A 127 -3.46 -11.76 -13.39
CA TYR A 127 -3.25 -10.34 -13.64
C TYR A 127 -2.04 -10.19 -14.53
N LYS A 128 -2.26 -9.95 -15.83
CA LYS A 128 -1.16 -9.87 -16.81
C LYS A 128 -0.73 -8.43 -17.04
N GLY A 129 0.57 -8.23 -17.23
CA GLY A 129 1.12 -6.94 -17.63
C GLY A 129 1.07 -5.88 -16.53
N VAL A 130 1.20 -6.29 -15.27
CA VAL A 130 1.35 -5.36 -14.14
C VAL A 130 2.69 -4.62 -14.29
N ARG A 131 2.69 -3.31 -14.03
CA ARG A 131 3.90 -2.49 -14.15
C ARG A 131 4.08 -1.62 -12.91
N TYR A 132 5.28 -1.60 -12.39
CA TYR A 132 5.70 -0.68 -11.33
C TYR A 132 6.82 0.21 -11.84
N GLN A 133 6.54 1.50 -11.98
CA GLN A 133 7.55 2.51 -12.30
C GLN A 133 8.17 3.01 -11.01
N THR A 134 9.42 2.62 -10.72
CA THR A 134 10.08 3.02 -9.48
C THR A 134 10.77 4.38 -9.60
N ASN A 135 10.74 5.14 -8.51
CA ASN A 135 11.53 6.35 -8.32
C ASN A 135 12.96 6.04 -7.86
N MET A 136 13.26 4.79 -7.49
CA MET A 136 14.61 4.36 -7.11
C MET A 136 15.58 4.57 -8.28
N THR A 137 16.68 5.27 -8.03
CA THR A 137 17.78 5.40 -8.98
C THR A 137 18.43 4.04 -9.22
N ASP A 138 18.63 3.70 -10.50
CA ASP A 138 19.21 2.42 -10.95
C ASP A 138 20.45 2.05 -10.13
N LEU A 139 20.30 1.11 -9.20
CA LEU A 139 21.43 0.43 -8.60
C LEU A 139 21.87 -0.64 -9.60
N ASN A 140 22.80 -0.25 -10.48
CA ASN A 140 23.64 -1.10 -11.34
C ASN A 140 23.22 -2.58 -11.35
N SER A 141 22.37 -2.97 -12.32
CA SER A 141 22.30 -4.33 -12.87
C SER A 141 22.51 -5.49 -11.86
N ASN A 142 21.91 -5.43 -10.67
CA ASN A 142 22.04 -6.50 -9.70
C ASN A 142 21.00 -7.58 -10.05
N PRO A 143 21.42 -8.82 -10.35
CA PRO A 143 20.51 -9.89 -10.80
C PRO A 143 19.47 -10.31 -9.76
N GLN A 144 19.63 -9.91 -8.50
CA GLN A 144 18.64 -10.16 -7.48
C GLN A 144 17.58 -9.05 -7.56
N PHE A 145 16.55 -9.19 -8.39
CA PHE A 145 15.49 -8.17 -8.55
C PHE A 145 14.45 -8.19 -7.41
N TRP A 146 14.50 -9.20 -6.53
CA TRP A 146 13.44 -9.46 -5.54
C TRP A 146 13.28 -8.34 -4.49
N TRP A 147 14.36 -7.67 -4.06
CA TRP A 147 14.30 -6.54 -3.12
C TRP A 147 13.63 -5.30 -3.73
N LEU A 148 13.69 -5.13 -5.06
CA LEU A 148 12.99 -4.04 -5.75
C LEU A 148 11.47 -4.25 -5.80
N VAL A 149 11.02 -5.48 -5.55
CA VAL A 149 9.60 -5.84 -5.52
C VAL A 149 9.01 -5.63 -4.13
N GLN A 150 9.84 -5.54 -3.08
CA GLN A 150 9.34 -5.35 -1.71
C GLN A 150 8.42 -4.12 -1.56
N PRO A 151 8.74 -2.94 -2.13
CA PRO A 151 7.82 -1.80 -2.12
C PRO A 151 6.50 -2.05 -2.86
N VAL A 152 6.45 -3.07 -3.72
CA VAL A 152 5.33 -3.35 -4.63
C VAL A 152 4.35 -4.37 -4.05
N ILE A 153 4.79 -5.17 -3.07
CA ILE A 153 4.02 -6.32 -2.54
C ILE A 153 2.66 -5.89 -2.01
N GLU A 154 2.63 -4.85 -1.19
CA GLU A 154 1.41 -4.36 -0.55
C GLU A 154 0.42 -3.82 -1.58
N PHE A 155 0.93 -3.13 -2.61
CA PHE A 155 0.11 -2.63 -3.72
C PHE A 155 -0.40 -3.74 -4.63
N VAL A 156 0.35 -4.83 -4.78
CA VAL A 156 -0.12 -6.00 -5.53
C VAL A 156 -1.21 -6.73 -4.78
N ILE A 157 -1.07 -6.89 -3.46
CA ILE A 157 -2.14 -7.42 -2.61
C ILE A 157 -3.39 -6.54 -2.79
N ASP A 158 -3.23 -5.23 -2.80
CA ASP A 158 -4.32 -4.28 -3.03
C ASP A 158 -4.99 -4.38 -4.40
N MET A 159 -4.19 -4.37 -5.46
CA MET A 159 -4.67 -4.53 -6.83
C MET A 159 -5.47 -5.82 -7.01
N VAL A 160 -5.01 -6.92 -6.40
CA VAL A 160 -5.72 -8.21 -6.45
C VAL A 160 -7.04 -8.14 -5.68
N ASN A 161 -7.09 -7.41 -4.56
CA ASN A 161 -8.31 -7.21 -3.79
C ASN A 161 -9.36 -6.41 -4.54
N ASP A 162 -8.94 -5.40 -5.31
CA ASP A 162 -9.82 -4.50 -6.03
C ASP A 162 -10.52 -5.16 -7.23
N ASP A 163 -9.82 -5.99 -8.01
CA ASP A 163 -10.35 -6.62 -9.23
C ASP A 163 -11.25 -7.83 -8.95
N LYS A 164 -11.95 -7.87 -7.81
CA LYS A 164 -12.92 -8.94 -7.48
C LYS A 164 -14.16 -8.83 -8.38
N LYS A 165 -13.99 -9.19 -9.66
CA LYS A 165 -14.95 -9.13 -10.79
C LYS A 165 -16.32 -9.81 -10.59
N ASN A 166 -16.64 -10.36 -9.42
CA ASN A 166 -17.85 -11.19 -9.21
C ASN A 166 -18.54 -11.06 -7.84
N GLN A 167 -18.17 -10.11 -6.98
CA GLN A 167 -18.89 -9.85 -5.73
C GLN A 167 -19.04 -8.34 -5.56
N ALA A 168 -20.26 -7.87 -5.26
CA ALA A 168 -20.64 -6.46 -5.12
C ALA A 168 -19.44 -5.52 -4.86
N ASP A 169 -19.10 -4.73 -5.87
CA ASP A 169 -17.84 -4.00 -5.99
C ASP A 169 -17.45 -3.31 -4.68
N TYR A 170 -16.37 -3.78 -4.07
CA TYR A 170 -15.79 -3.23 -2.85
C TYR A 170 -15.55 -1.71 -2.99
N ASP A 171 -15.00 -1.33 -4.14
CA ASP A 171 -14.81 0.06 -4.56
C ASP A 171 -16.10 0.85 -4.56
N ASP A 172 -17.20 0.26 -5.00
CA ASP A 172 -18.48 0.95 -5.06
C ASP A 172 -19.04 1.17 -3.66
N ASN A 173 -18.91 0.20 -2.76
CA ASN A 173 -19.31 0.38 -1.36
C ASN A 173 -18.49 1.47 -0.66
N CYS A 174 -17.18 1.52 -0.94
CA CYS A 174 -16.31 2.56 -0.37
C CYS A 174 -16.60 3.94 -0.98
N LYS A 175 -16.75 4.03 -2.30
CA LYS A 175 -17.17 5.26 -2.99
C LYS A 175 -18.54 5.75 -2.50
N LEU A 176 -19.49 4.85 -2.27
CA LEU A 176 -20.82 5.20 -1.72
C LEU A 176 -20.71 5.73 -0.29
N ALA A 177 -19.90 5.10 0.56
CA ALA A 177 -19.67 5.56 1.92
C ALA A 177 -18.96 6.94 1.96
N ILE A 178 -18.00 7.16 1.07
CA ILE A 178 -17.34 8.45 0.85
C ILE A 178 -18.36 9.50 0.38
N ALA A 179 -19.18 9.17 -0.62
CA ALA A 179 -20.20 10.07 -1.15
C ALA A 179 -21.27 10.43 -0.10
N ALA A 180 -21.57 9.53 0.83
CA ALA A 180 -22.51 9.78 1.93
C ALA A 180 -22.04 10.89 2.89
N CYS A 181 -20.74 11.18 2.95
CA CYS A 181 -20.22 12.30 3.74
C CYS A 181 -20.52 13.68 3.13
N GLY A 182 -21.03 13.73 1.90
CA GLY A 182 -21.52 14.96 1.28
C GLY A 182 -20.46 16.06 1.19
N ALA A 183 -20.91 17.32 1.23
CA ALA A 183 -20.06 18.49 0.98
C ALA A 183 -19.01 18.76 2.08
N TYR A 184 -19.19 18.22 3.29
CA TYR A 184 -18.23 18.33 4.37
C TYR A 184 -17.00 17.43 4.14
N GLY A 185 -17.17 16.40 3.32
CA GLY A 185 -16.10 15.50 2.94
C GLY A 185 -15.77 14.47 4.02
N VAL A 186 -14.73 13.69 3.73
CA VAL A 186 -14.31 12.56 4.55
C VAL A 186 -13.14 12.97 5.43
N ASP A 187 -13.23 12.63 6.71
CA ASP A 187 -12.20 12.79 7.73
C ASP A 187 -11.22 11.61 7.70
N TYR A 188 -11.75 10.39 7.55
CA TYR A 188 -10.96 9.18 7.61
C TYR A 188 -11.57 8.06 6.76
N ILE A 189 -10.71 7.35 6.02
CA ILE A 189 -11.05 6.13 5.27
C ILE A 189 -10.10 5.04 5.73
N ASN A 190 -10.65 4.00 6.36
CA ASN A 190 -9.93 2.77 6.64
C ASN A 190 -10.42 1.66 5.76
N LEU A 191 -9.51 0.95 5.13
CA LEU A 191 -9.82 -0.30 4.46
C LEU A 191 -9.63 -1.43 5.46
N ILE A 192 -10.74 -1.92 6.05
CA ILE A 192 -10.73 -3.11 6.89
C ILE A 192 -10.71 -4.32 5.96
N ARG A 193 -9.51 -4.81 5.70
CA ARG A 193 -9.33 -6.01 4.90
C ARG A 193 -9.57 -7.24 5.76
N GLY A 194 -10.29 -8.21 5.22
CA GLY A 194 -10.30 -9.54 5.81
C GLY A 194 -8.99 -10.26 5.47
N ASN A 195 -9.07 -11.56 5.17
CA ASN A 195 -8.05 -12.21 4.38
C ASN A 195 -7.97 -11.55 2.98
N TRP A 196 -6.83 -11.60 2.28
CA TRP A 196 -6.59 -10.91 1.00
C TRP A 196 -7.73 -11.16 0.01
N PHE A 197 -8.19 -12.40 -0.12
CA PHE A 197 -9.25 -12.74 -1.08
C PHE A 197 -10.65 -12.76 -0.46
N SER A 198 -10.82 -12.35 0.79
CA SER A 198 -12.13 -12.30 1.45
C SER A 198 -12.83 -10.95 1.26
N GLN A 199 -14.08 -10.83 1.70
CA GLN A 199 -14.81 -9.56 1.58
C GLN A 199 -14.14 -8.49 2.43
N ASP A 200 -13.65 -7.46 1.76
CA ASP A 200 -13.11 -6.28 2.41
C ASP A 200 -14.29 -5.37 2.81
N SER A 201 -14.13 -4.65 3.92
CA SER A 201 -15.03 -3.58 4.34
C SER A 201 -14.27 -2.27 4.41
N CYS A 202 -14.97 -1.15 4.38
CA CYS A 202 -14.36 0.15 4.59
C CYS A 202 -15.08 0.84 5.74
N THR A 203 -14.31 1.56 6.56
CA THR A 203 -14.84 2.49 7.54
C THR A 203 -14.59 3.89 7.03
N VAL A 204 -15.65 4.68 6.90
CA VAL A 204 -15.58 6.08 6.51
C VAL A 204 -16.06 6.92 7.69
N LYS A 205 -15.24 7.87 8.14
CA LYS A 205 -15.63 8.91 9.10
C LYS A 205 -15.80 10.20 8.33
N CYS A 206 -16.97 10.82 8.42
CA CYS A 206 -17.21 12.12 7.80
C CYS A 206 -16.68 13.24 8.69
N LYS A 207 -16.29 14.38 8.09
CA LYS A 207 -15.92 15.57 8.86
C LYS A 207 -17.17 16.12 9.56
N GLU A 208 -17.01 16.55 10.80
CA GLU A 208 -18.05 17.25 11.58
C GLU A 208 -18.23 18.71 11.14
#